data_AF-A0A3B8YQ38-F1
#
_entry.id   AF-A0A3B8YQ38-F1
#
_cell.length_a   1.000
_cell.length_b   1.000
_cell.length_c   1.000
_cell.angle_alpha   90.00
_cell.angle_beta   90.00
_cell.angle_gamma   90.00
#
_symmetry.space_group_name_H-M   'P 1'
#
loop_
_entity.id
_entity.type
_entity.pdbx_description
1 polymer ?
#
loop_
_entity_poly.entity_id
_entity_poly.type
_entity_poly.pdbx_seq_one_letter_code
_entity_poly.pdbx_strand_id
1 'polypeptide(L)'
;NKEGFNKGSGGRFWIKPLLAFYDKIIFSKVRESFASNMEFFIGGGALLDIELQRFFYAIGIPMYQGYGLSEATPIISANCPHAHKLGSSGKPLPHMD
;
A
#
# COMPACT_ATOMS: atom_id res chain seq x y z
N ASN A 1 7.57 -10.13 3.21
CA ASN A 1 6.45 -9.24 2.85
C ASN A 1 5.89 -9.58 1.48
N LYS A 2 4.63 -9.19 1.20
CA LYS A 2 4.06 -9.20 -0.16
C LYS A 2 4.55 -8.01 -1.01
N GLU A 3 5.26 -7.06 -0.40
CA GLU A 3 5.85 -5.86 -1.01
C GLU A 3 6.94 -6.11 -2.06
N GLY A 4 7.43 -7.34 -2.24
CA GLY A 4 8.49 -7.70 -3.21
C GLY A 4 9.90 -7.17 -2.87
N PHE A 5 10.01 -6.02 -2.20
CA PHE A 5 11.26 -5.31 -1.90
C PHE A 5 12.05 -5.90 -0.72
N ASN A 6 11.35 -6.55 0.22
CA ASN A 6 11.94 -7.22 1.38
C ASN A 6 11.36 -8.64 1.51
N LYS A 7 11.87 -9.56 0.68
CA LYS A 7 11.70 -11.01 0.89
C LYS A 7 12.67 -11.42 2.00
N GLY A 8 12.21 -11.31 3.25
CA GLY A 8 12.96 -11.83 4.40
C GLY A 8 13.36 -13.29 4.17
N SER A 9 14.67 -13.53 4.19
CA SER A 9 15.31 -14.84 4.07
C SER A 9 15.26 -15.55 5.43
N GLY A 10 14.68 -16.76 5.48
CA GLY A 10 14.83 -17.74 6.57
C GLY A 10 14.18 -17.41 7.93
N GLY A 11 13.30 -18.28 8.44
CA GLY A 11 12.87 -18.28 9.85
C GLY A 11 11.45 -17.75 10.16
N ARG A 12 10.64 -17.44 9.15
CA ARG A 12 9.31 -16.79 9.33
C ARG A 12 8.26 -17.64 10.07
N PHE A 13 8.47 -18.94 10.23
CA PHE A 13 7.48 -19.84 10.85
C PHE A 13 7.26 -19.55 12.34
N TRP A 14 8.33 -19.29 13.09
CA TRP A 14 8.26 -19.04 14.54
C TRP A 14 7.78 -17.63 14.91
N ILE A 15 7.92 -16.67 13.99
CA ILE A 15 7.54 -15.27 14.22
C ILE A 15 6.07 -15.02 13.86
N LYS A 16 5.45 -15.88 13.04
CA LYS A 16 4.03 -15.80 12.65
C LYS A 16 3.04 -15.72 13.82
N PRO A 17 3.12 -16.61 14.85
CA PRO A 17 2.17 -16.54 15.96
C PRO A 17 2.32 -15.25 16.77
N LEU A 18 3.56 -14.79 16.98
CA LEU A 18 3.84 -13.52 17.66
C LEU A 18 3.27 -12.34 16.86
N LEU A 19 3.53 -12.30 15.55
CA LEU A 19 2.97 -11.29 14.63
C LEU A 19 1.44 -11.29 14.63
N ALA A 20 0.80 -12.46 14.65
CA ALA A 20 -0.66 -12.56 14.70
C ALA A 20 -1.23 -12.02 16.03
N PHE A 21 -0.52 -12.24 17.14
CA PHE A 21 -0.90 -11.68 18.43
C PHE A 21 -0.79 -10.15 18.45
N TYR A 22 0.33 -9.59 17.96
CA TYR A 22 0.48 -8.13 17.83
C TYR A 22 -0.53 -7.52 16.86
N ASP A 23 -0.83 -8.20 15.75
CA ASP A 23 -1.84 -7.75 14.79
C ASP A 23 -3.23 -7.65 15.42
N LYS A 24 -3.59 -8.62 16.28
CA LYS A 24 -4.89 -8.62 16.96
C LYS A 24 -5.03 -7.57 18.06
N ILE A 25 -3.93 -7.08 18.64
CA ILE A 25 -3.99 -6.13 19.77
C ILE A 25 -3.72 -4.69 19.33
N ILE A 26 -2.70 -4.49 18.48
CA ILE A 26 -2.23 -3.16 18.09
C ILE A 26 -2.84 -2.80 16.74
N PHE A 27 -2.62 -3.63 15.71
CA PHE A 27 -3.06 -3.27 14.36
C PHE A 27 -4.58 -3.30 14.20
N SER A 28 -5.31 -4.15 14.93
CA SER A 28 -6.78 -4.12 14.99
C SER A 28 -7.31 -2.77 15.47
N LYS A 29 -6.81 -2.23 16.59
CA LYS A 29 -7.23 -0.95 17.14
C LYS A 29 -6.88 0.21 16.22
N VAL A 30 -5.71 0.14 15.57
CA VAL A 30 -5.33 1.13 14.56
C VAL A 30 -6.30 1.07 13.39
N ARG A 31 -6.60 -0.13 12.85
CA ARG A 31 -7.58 -0.31 11.76
C ARG A 31 -9.00 0.13 12.16
N GLU A 32 -9.42 -0.11 13.39
CA GLU A 32 -10.73 0.35 13.89
C GLU A 32 -10.80 1.89 14.01
N SER A 33 -9.68 2.53 14.37
CA SER A 33 -9.57 3.99 14.41
C SER A 33 -9.56 4.61 13.00
N PHE A 34 -8.87 3.98 12.06
CA PHE A 34 -8.89 4.35 10.64
C PHE A 34 -10.13 3.78 9.97
N ALA A 35 -11.29 4.44 10.13
CA ALA A 35 -12.56 4.16 9.46
C ALA A 35 -12.80 2.66 9.16
N SER A 36 -13.56 1.97 10.01
CA SER A 36 -13.75 0.50 10.04
C SER A 36 -14.02 -0.23 8.72
N ASN A 37 -14.37 0.46 7.63
CA ASN A 37 -14.63 -0.08 6.30
C ASN A 37 -13.63 0.38 5.22
N MET A 38 -12.48 0.90 5.61
CA MET A 38 -11.49 1.44 4.68
C MET A 38 -10.55 0.34 4.18
N GLU A 39 -10.61 0.08 2.87
CA GLU A 39 -9.82 -0.98 2.24
C GLU A 39 -8.43 -0.50 1.80
N PHE A 40 -8.32 0.74 1.34
CA PHE A 40 -7.07 1.36 0.88
C PHE A 40 -7.24 2.88 0.73
N PHE A 41 -6.12 3.58 0.56
CA PHE A 41 -6.08 4.99 0.19
C PHE A 41 -5.54 5.17 -1.22
N ILE A 42 -5.94 6.24 -1.90
CA ILE A 42 -5.32 6.70 -3.14
C ILE A 42 -4.72 8.07 -2.90
N GLY A 43 -3.44 8.24 -3.23
CA GLY A 43 -2.72 9.51 -3.16
C GLY A 43 -2.17 9.92 -4.53
N GLY A 44 -2.15 11.22 -4.81
CA GLY A 44 -1.60 11.79 -6.04
C GLY A 44 -1.03 13.19 -5.82
N GLY A 45 -0.57 13.84 -6.89
CA GLY A 45 -0.07 15.23 -6.87
C GLY A 45 1.38 15.41 -6.40
N ALA A 46 1.88 14.54 -5.52
CA ALA A 46 3.29 14.52 -5.11
C ALA A 46 3.78 13.09 -4.90
N LEU A 47 5.09 12.88 -4.99
CA LEU A 47 5.70 11.59 -4.65
C LEU A 47 5.43 11.27 -3.17
N LEU A 48 4.93 10.07 -2.96
CA LEU A 48 4.61 9.57 -1.63
C LEU A 48 5.84 8.90 -1.03
N ASP A 49 6.10 9.16 0.24
CA ASP A 49 7.21 8.54 0.95
C ASP A 49 7.07 7.01 1.00
N ILE A 50 8.17 6.30 0.77
CA ILE A 50 8.18 4.83 0.68
C ILE A 50 7.98 4.21 2.07
N GLU A 51 8.55 4.80 3.12
CA GLU A 51 8.42 4.27 4.48
C GLU A 51 6.99 4.42 4.99
N LEU A 52 6.33 5.52 4.64
CA LEU A 52 4.91 5.70 4.89
C LEU A 52 4.05 4.66 4.16
N GLN A 53 4.32 4.41 2.87
CA GLN A 53 3.62 3.37 2.12
C GLN A 53 3.79 1.98 2.75
N ARG A 54 5.01 1.65 3.20
CA ARG A 54 5.30 0.38 3.89
C ARG A 54 4.50 0.23 5.18
N PHE A 55 4.44 1.29 5.99
CA PHE A 55 3.69 1.30 7.24
C PHE A 55 2.21 0.98 6.98
N PHE A 56 1.58 1.71 6.06
CA PHE A 56 0.17 1.52 5.71
C PHE A 56 -0.11 0.14 5.11
N TYR A 57 0.81 -0.37 4.28
CA TYR A 57 0.75 -1.73 3.77
C TYR A 57 0.83 -2.79 4.88
N ALA A 58 1.68 -2.57 5.89
CA ALA A 58 1.88 -3.51 7.00
C ALA A 58 0.67 -3.58 7.95
N ILE A 59 0.00 -2.45 8.20
CA ILE A 59 -1.22 -2.42 9.03
C ILE A 59 -2.47 -2.95 8.31
N GLY A 60 -2.38 -3.21 7.00
CA GLY A 60 -3.45 -3.79 6.19
C GLY A 60 -4.35 -2.78 5.48
N ILE A 61 -3.97 -1.50 5.46
CA ILE A 61 -4.69 -0.45 4.73
C ILE A 61 -3.72 0.18 3.72
N PRO A 62 -3.41 -0.50 2.61
CA PRO A 62 -2.39 -0.05 1.67
C PRO A 62 -2.74 1.30 1.06
N MET A 63 -1.71 2.09 0.75
CA MET A 63 -1.84 3.36 0.06
C MET A 63 -1.29 3.23 -1.36
N TYR A 64 -2.13 3.51 -2.35
CA TYR A 64 -1.78 3.44 -3.76
C TYR A 64 -1.51 4.84 -4.32
N GLN A 65 -0.37 4.99 -4.99
CA GLN A 65 0.00 6.22 -5.68
C GLN A 65 -0.54 6.22 -7.11
N GLY A 66 -1.17 7.33 -7.51
CA GLY A 66 -1.49 7.67 -8.89
C GLY A 66 -0.86 8.99 -9.32
N TYR A 67 -0.66 9.14 -10.63
CA TYR A 67 -0.18 10.35 -11.28
C TYR A 67 -1.21 10.82 -12.30
N GLY A 68 -1.46 12.12 -12.37
CA GLY A 68 -2.39 12.76 -13.28
C GLY A 68 -2.06 14.25 -13.41
N LEU A 69 -2.64 14.89 -14.42
CA LEU A 69 -2.46 16.31 -14.72
C LEU A 69 -3.80 16.92 -15.08
N SER A 70 -4.08 18.12 -14.60
CA SER A 70 -5.29 18.87 -14.98
C SER A 70 -5.43 19.05 -16.50
N GLU A 71 -4.30 19.13 -17.20
CA GLU A 71 -4.17 19.45 -18.62
C GLU A 71 -4.35 18.24 -19.54
N ALA A 72 -4.24 17.03 -19.01
CA ALA A 72 -4.36 15.80 -19.80
C ALA A 72 -5.56 14.98 -19.33
N THR A 73 -5.57 14.58 -18.06
CA THR A 73 -6.60 13.73 -17.45
C THR A 73 -6.39 13.61 -15.95
N PRO A 74 -7.47 13.42 -15.16
CA PRO A 74 -7.37 13.25 -13.71
C PRO A 74 -6.39 12.16 -13.26
N ILE A 75 -6.25 11.06 -14.01
CA ILE A 75 -5.32 9.96 -13.71
C ILE A 75 -4.72 9.41 -15.01
N ILE A 76 -3.40 9.49 -15.13
CA ILE A 76 -2.57 8.95 -16.20
C ILE A 76 -2.08 7.53 -15.88
N SER A 77 -1.52 7.37 -14.68
CA SER A 77 -1.05 6.08 -14.21
C SER A 77 -1.44 5.87 -12.75
N ALA A 78 -1.66 4.62 -12.35
CA ALA A 78 -1.96 4.31 -10.96
C ALA A 78 -1.41 2.95 -10.55
N ASN A 79 -1.02 2.85 -9.27
CA ASN A 79 -0.91 1.57 -8.60
C ASN A 79 -2.30 1.03 -8.29
N CYS A 80 -2.43 -0.29 -8.32
CA CYS A 80 -3.67 -0.95 -7.95
C CYS A 80 -3.38 -2.25 -7.19
N PRO A 81 -4.39 -2.86 -6.53
CA PRO A 81 -4.20 -4.11 -5.80
C PRO A 81 -3.58 -5.25 -6.63
N HIS A 82 -3.80 -5.24 -7.95
CA HIS A 82 -3.28 -6.24 -8.89
C HIS A 82 -1.87 -5.91 -9.42
N ALA A 83 -1.48 -4.63 -9.39
CA ALA A 83 -0.20 -4.14 -9.88
C ALA A 83 0.29 -2.99 -8.98
N HIS A 84 0.94 -3.37 -7.89
CA HIS A 84 1.45 -2.44 -6.88
C HIS A 84 2.99 -2.46 -6.84
N LYS A 85 3.60 -1.30 -7.01
CA LYS A 85 5.04 -1.09 -6.80
C LYS A 85 5.25 0.15 -5.93
N LEU A 86 5.87 -0.03 -4.77
CA LEU A 86 6.19 1.05 -3.85
C LEU A 86 7.10 2.09 -4.51
N GLY A 87 6.83 3.37 -4.26
CA GLY A 87 7.63 4.49 -4.81
C GLY A 87 7.47 4.69 -6.33
N SER A 88 6.45 4.10 -6.94
CA SER A 88 6.13 4.26 -8.36
C SER A 88 4.73 4.86 -8.52
N SER A 89 4.49 5.59 -9.60
CA SER A 89 3.14 6.03 -10.01
C SER A 89 2.29 4.90 -10.61
N GLY A 90 2.78 3.67 -10.60
CA GLY A 90 2.10 2.47 -11.07
C GLY A 90 2.13 2.31 -12.59
N LYS A 91 1.08 1.69 -13.14
CA LYS A 91 0.96 1.42 -14.58
C LYS A 91 0.07 2.46 -15.26
N PRO A 92 0.34 2.83 -16.52
CA PRO A 92 -0.60 3.61 -17.32
C PRO A 92 -1.99 2.97 -17.32
N LEU A 93 -3.03 3.80 -17.34
CA LEU A 93 -4.39 3.29 -17.50
C LEU A 93 -4.54 2.60 -18.87
N PRO A 94 -5.48 1.65 -19.00
CA PRO A 94 -5.82 1.08 -20.30
C PRO A 94 -6.18 2.18 -21.29
N HIS A 95 -5.69 2.07 -22.53
CA HIS A 95 -5.92 3.04 -23.61
C HIS A 95 -5.25 4.40 -23.42
N MET A 96 -4.22 4.47 -22.57
CA MET A 96 -3.21 5.51 -22.63
C MET A 96 -2.03 5.04 -23.45
N ASP A 97 -1.77 5.75 -24.55
CA ASP A 97 -0.63 5.57 -25.44
C ASP A 97 0.51 6.55 -25.10
#